data_AF-J0C3S8-F1
#
_entry.id   AF-J0C3S8-F1
#
_cell.length_a   1.000
_cell.length_b   1.000
_cell.length_c   1.000
_cell.angle_alpha   90.00
_cell.angle_beta   90.00
_cell.angle_gamma   90.00
#
_symmetry.space_group_name_H-M   'P 1'
#
loop_
_entity.id
_entity.type
_entity.pdbx_description
1 polymer ?
#
loop_
_entity_poly.entity_id
_entity_poly.type
_entity_poly.pdbx_seq_one_letter_code
_entity_poly.pdbx_strand_id
1 'polypeptide(L)'
;MPLAKKEQQEIKREMEYLNKMIEKRRKDLQNLNSEISQDRINLKEFITRYFSGLIAQVSGTSLETFNDFAMREIGDKGINIETRVQNAFERETQGIFNELAKIETGFNADMGLFEKHAGTLGKIGINFLNQSGLINATNIKLARDGIAAAGKFVGMDLAFKFKPWGAVKLAGNLNKALPLIGIAFEAWDSYNKYQKQEKFEKAKEKMKSNFEEAKEQMIEFINDEAKFKQTCFPNALELEKSFQEIEEKIKKTQECDQEFEKWIQTGEDFIKGEDFIEVEPKRGMN
;
A
#
# COMPACT_ATOMS: atom_id res chain seq x y z
N MET A 1 -22.59 -12.63 -43.14
CA MET A 1 -22.70 -13.62 -42.04
C MET A 1 -21.37 -14.28 -41.67
N PRO A 2 -20.59 -14.91 -42.57
CA PRO A 2 -19.36 -15.61 -42.18
C PRO A 2 -18.29 -14.73 -41.51
N LEU A 3 -18.11 -13.50 -42.00
CA LEU A 3 -17.17 -12.54 -41.43
C LEU A 3 -17.57 -12.12 -40.01
N ALA A 4 -18.84 -11.79 -39.77
CA ALA A 4 -19.34 -11.39 -38.45
C ALA A 4 -19.14 -12.50 -37.40
N LYS A 5 -19.37 -13.78 -37.76
CA LYS A 5 -19.07 -14.93 -36.89
C LYS A 5 -17.59 -15.07 -36.58
N LYS A 6 -16.73 -14.84 -37.57
CA LYS A 6 -15.28 -14.93 -37.39
C LYS A 6 -14.81 -13.86 -36.40
N GLU A 7 -15.23 -12.61 -36.60
CA GLU A 7 -14.91 -11.50 -35.69
C GLU A 7 -15.45 -11.77 -34.28
N GLN A 8 -16.69 -12.26 -34.15
CA GLN A 8 -17.26 -12.64 -32.86
C GLN A 8 -16.45 -13.74 -32.14
N GLN A 9 -15.97 -14.74 -32.87
CA GLN A 9 -15.11 -15.78 -32.29
C GLN A 9 -13.76 -15.25 -31.82
N GLU A 10 -13.18 -14.30 -32.57
CA GLU A 10 -11.94 -13.61 -32.17
C GLU A 10 -12.16 -12.77 -30.90
N ILE A 11 -13.28 -12.02 -30.84
CA ILE A 11 -13.72 -11.29 -29.65
C ILE A 11 -13.84 -12.22 -28.43
N LYS A 12 -14.54 -13.36 -28.55
CA LYS A 12 -14.71 -14.33 -27.45
C LYS A 12 -13.37 -14.85 -26.94
N ARG A 13 -12.41 -15.15 -27.83
CA ARG A 13 -11.07 -15.62 -27.47
C ARG A 13 -10.27 -14.55 -26.72
N GLU A 14 -10.29 -13.31 -27.19
CA GLU A 14 -9.63 -12.18 -26.54
C GLU A 14 -10.22 -11.92 -25.14
N MET A 15 -11.54 -12.00 -25.02
CA MET A 15 -12.24 -11.82 -23.74
C MET A 15 -11.94 -12.94 -22.75
N GLU A 16 -11.86 -14.19 -23.20
CA GLU A 16 -11.47 -15.31 -22.34
C GLU A 16 -10.02 -15.16 -21.82
N TYR A 17 -9.10 -14.69 -22.67
CA TYR A 17 -7.73 -14.40 -22.27
C TYR A 17 -7.67 -13.28 -21.22
N LEU A 18 -8.36 -12.16 -21.46
CA LEU A 18 -8.41 -11.03 -20.53
C LEU A 18 -9.04 -11.41 -19.19
N ASN A 19 -10.12 -12.19 -19.18
CA ASN A 19 -10.73 -12.70 -17.96
C ASN A 19 -9.73 -13.52 -17.13
N LYS A 20 -9.04 -14.48 -17.74
CA LYS A 20 -8.04 -15.31 -17.04
C LYS A 20 -6.90 -14.48 -16.48
N MET A 21 -6.42 -13.48 -17.23
CA MET A 21 -5.41 -12.54 -16.77
C MET A 21 -5.90 -11.78 -15.54
N ILE A 22 -7.11 -11.20 -15.59
CA ILE A 22 -7.67 -10.41 -14.50
C ILE A 22 -7.98 -11.25 -13.26
N GLU A 23 -8.54 -12.45 -13.42
CA GLU A 23 -8.76 -13.39 -12.31
C GLU A 23 -7.46 -13.72 -11.55
N LYS A 24 -6.38 -13.98 -12.30
CA LYS A 24 -5.05 -14.20 -11.73
C LYS A 24 -4.58 -12.97 -10.95
N ARG A 25 -4.72 -11.77 -11.50
CA ARG A 25 -4.29 -10.53 -10.83
C ARG A 25 -5.13 -10.17 -9.62
N ARG A 26 -6.43 -10.47 -9.65
CA ARG A 26 -7.32 -10.35 -8.48
C ARG A 26 -6.85 -11.23 -7.33
N LYS A 27 -6.44 -12.47 -7.64
CA LYS A 27 -5.87 -13.37 -6.63
C LYS A 27 -4.54 -12.82 -6.08
N ASP A 28 -3.68 -12.29 -6.93
CA ASP A 28 -2.43 -11.66 -6.48
C ASP A 28 -2.70 -10.48 -5.53
N LEU A 29 -3.68 -9.62 -5.85
CA LEU A 29 -4.11 -8.51 -4.98
C LEU A 29 -4.72 -8.99 -3.65
N GLN A 30 -5.49 -10.08 -3.66
CA GLN A 30 -6.03 -10.66 -2.43
C GLN A 30 -4.92 -11.19 -1.51
N ASN A 31 -3.90 -11.82 -2.08
CA ASN A 31 -2.73 -12.26 -1.34
C ASN A 31 -1.97 -11.05 -0.78
N LEU A 32 -1.75 -10.01 -1.60
CA LEU A 32 -1.11 -8.77 -1.18
C LEU A 32 -1.84 -8.11 0.01
N ASN A 33 -3.18 -8.07 -0.03
CA ASN A 33 -3.98 -7.54 1.08
C ASN A 33 -3.85 -8.38 2.36
N SER A 34 -3.71 -9.70 2.21
CA SER A 34 -3.47 -10.60 3.33
C SER A 34 -2.08 -10.38 3.95
N GLU A 35 -1.06 -10.16 3.13
CA GLU A 35 0.29 -9.79 3.58
C GLU A 35 0.30 -8.43 4.28
N ILE A 36 -0.33 -7.40 3.71
CA ILE A 36 -0.52 -6.09 4.34
C ILE A 36 -1.15 -6.24 5.74
N SER A 37 -2.17 -7.09 5.86
CA SER A 37 -2.83 -7.35 7.15
C SER A 37 -1.88 -8.01 8.16
N GLN A 38 -1.05 -8.94 7.72
CA GLN A 38 -0.08 -9.62 8.58
C GLN A 38 1.05 -8.67 9.02
N ASP A 39 1.58 -7.86 8.11
CA ASP A 39 2.67 -6.93 8.41
C ASP A 39 2.22 -5.83 9.38
N ARG A 40 0.95 -5.42 9.33
CA ARG A 40 0.33 -4.57 10.35
C ARG A 40 0.34 -5.21 11.73
N ILE A 41 0.03 -6.51 11.82
CA ILE A 41 0.07 -7.24 13.09
C ILE A 41 1.50 -7.28 13.64
N ASN A 42 2.47 -7.66 12.82
CA ASN A 42 3.88 -7.73 13.21
C ASN A 42 4.41 -6.36 13.68
N LEU A 43 4.08 -5.31 12.94
CA LEU A 43 4.47 -3.95 13.28
C LEU A 43 3.83 -3.49 14.59
N LYS A 44 2.54 -3.77 14.80
CA LYS A 44 1.84 -3.48 16.07
C LYS A 44 2.50 -4.19 17.25
N GLU A 45 2.87 -5.45 17.09
CA GLU A 45 3.60 -6.21 18.12
C GLU A 45 4.97 -5.61 18.41
N PHE A 46 5.72 -5.23 17.37
CA PHE A 46 7.01 -4.56 17.51
C PHE A 46 6.87 -3.25 18.30
N ILE A 47 5.95 -2.36 17.90
CA ILE A 47 5.72 -1.06 18.56
C ILE A 47 5.31 -1.27 20.02
N THR A 48 4.37 -2.17 20.27
CA THR A 48 3.90 -2.49 21.63
C THR A 48 5.06 -2.94 22.52
N ARG A 49 5.86 -3.90 22.05
CA ARG A 49 7.00 -4.45 22.81
C ARG A 49 8.10 -3.41 23.01
N TYR A 50 8.42 -2.65 21.97
CA TYR A 50 9.51 -1.67 22.01
C TYR A 50 9.22 -0.55 23.01
N PHE A 51 8.07 0.12 22.90
CA PHE A 51 7.71 1.22 23.80
C PHE A 51 7.42 0.74 25.23
N SER A 52 6.80 -0.43 25.42
CA SER A 52 6.65 -1.02 26.76
C SER A 52 8.02 -1.31 27.40
N GLY A 53 8.99 -1.76 26.59
CA GLY A 53 10.37 -1.93 27.01
C GLY A 53 11.05 -0.62 27.40
N LEU A 54 10.84 0.47 26.65
CA LEU A 54 11.36 1.80 27.01
C LEU A 54 10.78 2.30 28.34
N ILE A 55 9.47 2.12 28.55
CA ILE A 55 8.76 2.50 29.78
C ILE A 55 9.29 1.71 30.98
N ALA A 56 9.48 0.40 30.83
CA ALA A 56 10.04 -0.45 31.89
C ALA A 56 11.50 -0.06 32.21
N GLN A 57 12.31 0.17 31.18
CA GLN A 57 13.71 0.59 31.34
C GLN A 57 13.82 1.94 32.06
N VAL A 58 13.10 2.98 31.59
CA VAL A 58 13.17 4.29 32.25
C VAL A 58 12.68 4.20 33.69
N SER A 59 11.63 3.42 33.98
CA SER A 59 11.13 3.21 35.35
C SER A 59 12.21 2.69 36.29
N GLY A 60 13.06 1.78 35.81
CA GLY A 60 14.14 1.15 36.58
C GLY A 60 15.43 1.96 36.69
N THR A 61 15.55 3.09 36.00
CA THR A 61 16.75 3.93 36.08
C THR A 61 16.87 4.69 37.41
N SER A 62 18.10 4.80 37.89
CA SER A 62 18.57 5.74 38.92
C SER A 62 19.18 6.99 38.28
N LEU A 63 19.56 7.98 39.08
CA LEU A 63 20.25 9.18 38.60
C LEU A 63 21.54 8.83 37.84
N GLU A 64 22.28 7.85 38.36
CA GLU A 64 23.58 7.42 37.85
C GLU A 64 23.46 6.64 36.54
N THR A 65 22.35 5.92 36.34
CA THR A 65 22.14 5.01 35.20
C THR A 65 21.25 5.60 34.11
N PHE A 66 20.59 6.73 34.39
CA PHE A 66 19.69 7.38 33.43
C PHE A 66 20.41 7.83 32.16
N ASN A 67 21.64 8.35 32.27
CA ASN A 67 22.37 8.84 31.10
C ASN A 67 22.71 7.70 30.13
N ASP A 68 23.12 6.53 30.65
CA ASP A 68 23.39 5.35 29.82
C ASP A 68 22.14 4.87 29.09
N PHE A 69 20.99 4.83 29.78
CA PHE A 69 19.70 4.54 29.15
C PHE A 69 19.38 5.56 28.04
N ALA A 70 19.51 6.85 28.34
CA ALA A 70 19.15 7.91 27.42
C ALA A 70 20.05 7.91 26.17
N MET A 71 21.36 7.71 26.31
CA MET A 71 22.28 7.60 25.17
C MET A 71 22.01 6.34 24.33
N ARG A 72 21.77 5.20 24.98
CA ARG A 72 21.58 3.91 24.30
C ARG A 72 20.23 3.80 23.60
N GLU A 73 19.15 4.15 24.30
CA GLU A 73 17.79 3.93 23.83
C GLU A 73 17.22 5.12 23.06
N ILE A 74 17.49 6.35 23.52
CA ILE A 74 16.91 7.58 22.94
C ILE A 74 17.86 8.15 21.88
N GLY A 75 19.15 8.26 22.19
CA GLY A 75 20.13 8.92 21.33
C GLY A 75 19.92 10.45 21.28
N ASP A 76 20.86 11.17 20.66
CA ASP A 76 20.73 12.63 20.55
C ASP A 76 19.46 12.97 19.78
N LYS A 77 18.63 13.84 20.38
CA LYS A 77 17.33 14.27 19.84
C LYS A 77 16.38 13.12 19.45
N GLY A 78 16.55 11.92 20.02
CA GLY A 78 15.66 10.78 19.73
C GLY A 78 16.07 9.93 18.52
N ILE A 79 17.24 10.15 17.93
CA ILE A 79 17.66 9.50 16.69
C ILE A 79 17.63 7.96 16.76
N ASN A 80 17.91 7.36 17.92
CA ASN A 80 17.90 5.90 18.07
C ASN A 80 16.47 5.35 18.05
N ILE A 81 15.51 6.04 18.67
CA ILE A 81 14.09 5.67 18.63
C ILE A 81 13.58 5.79 17.20
N GLU A 82 13.83 6.92 16.55
CA GLU A 82 13.42 7.20 15.17
C GLU A 82 13.94 6.11 14.22
N THR A 83 15.25 5.83 14.28
CA THR A 83 15.88 4.79 13.45
C THR A 83 15.29 3.41 13.71
N ARG A 84 15.05 3.03 14.97
CA ARG A 84 14.51 1.69 15.30
C ARG A 84 13.08 1.52 14.83
N VAL A 85 12.24 2.56 14.95
CA VAL A 85 10.87 2.56 14.44
C VAL A 85 10.89 2.50 12.92
N GLN A 86 11.69 3.34 12.26
CA GLN A 86 11.83 3.35 10.80
C GLN A 86 12.26 1.98 10.27
N ASN A 87 13.29 1.36 10.85
CA ASN A 87 13.77 0.05 10.44
C ASN A 87 12.70 -1.04 10.60
N ALA A 88 11.80 -0.91 11.58
CA ALA A 88 10.69 -1.85 11.72
C ALA A 88 9.67 -1.69 10.58
N PHE A 89 9.28 -0.45 10.26
CA PHE A 89 8.44 -0.20 9.10
C PHE A 89 9.07 -0.72 7.81
N GLU A 90 10.34 -0.41 7.55
CA GLU A 90 11.05 -0.90 6.36
C GLU A 90 11.08 -2.42 6.32
N ARG A 91 11.43 -3.08 7.43
CA ARG A 91 11.51 -4.54 7.49
C ARG A 91 10.16 -5.21 7.23
N GLU A 92 9.11 -4.75 7.89
CA GLU A 92 7.79 -5.38 7.71
C GLU A 92 7.21 -5.05 6.33
N THR A 93 7.44 -3.86 5.76
CA THR A 93 6.81 -3.46 4.49
C THR A 93 7.56 -3.87 3.22
N GLN A 94 8.84 -4.28 3.33
CA GLN A 94 9.68 -4.64 2.18
C GLN A 94 9.10 -5.80 1.34
N GLY A 95 8.47 -6.79 1.99
CA GLY A 95 7.84 -7.93 1.31
C GLY A 95 6.73 -7.48 0.36
N ILE A 96 5.86 -6.61 0.86
CA ILE A 96 4.74 -6.04 0.10
C ILE A 96 5.22 -5.29 -1.15
N PHE A 97 6.29 -4.48 -1.03
CA PHE A 97 6.84 -3.78 -2.20
C PHE A 97 7.42 -4.73 -3.25
N ASN A 98 8.03 -5.84 -2.81
CA ASN A 98 8.52 -6.86 -3.74
C ASN A 98 7.35 -7.57 -4.44
N GLU A 99 6.27 -7.88 -3.73
CA GLU A 99 5.07 -8.46 -4.34
C GLU A 99 4.38 -7.49 -5.31
N LEU A 100 4.26 -6.21 -4.96
CA LEU A 100 3.76 -5.18 -5.88
C LEU A 100 4.57 -5.15 -7.18
N ALA A 101 5.90 -5.16 -7.09
CA ALA A 101 6.76 -5.18 -8.27
C ALA A 101 6.58 -6.45 -9.11
N LYS A 102 6.34 -7.61 -8.48
CA LYS A 102 6.04 -8.87 -9.17
C LYS A 102 4.69 -8.83 -9.86
N ILE A 103 3.65 -8.27 -9.23
CA ILE A 103 2.32 -8.11 -9.82
C ILE A 103 2.41 -7.23 -11.06
N GLU A 104 3.08 -6.08 -10.94
CA GLU A 104 3.29 -5.14 -12.04
C GLU A 104 4.08 -5.78 -13.19
N THR A 105 5.22 -6.40 -12.89
CA THR A 105 6.05 -7.06 -13.92
C THR A 105 5.30 -8.19 -14.61
N GLY A 106 4.59 -9.01 -13.83
CA GLY A 106 3.78 -10.09 -14.38
C GLY A 106 2.64 -9.56 -15.25
N PHE A 107 1.99 -8.48 -14.83
CA PHE A 107 0.92 -7.85 -15.60
C PHE A 107 1.44 -7.29 -16.92
N ASN A 108 2.60 -6.62 -16.90
CA ASN A 108 3.27 -6.12 -18.10
C ASN A 108 3.63 -7.26 -19.07
N ALA A 109 4.05 -8.42 -18.55
CA ALA A 109 4.35 -9.59 -19.38
C ALA A 109 3.08 -10.18 -20.01
N ASP A 110 2.01 -10.35 -19.23
CA ASP A 110 0.71 -10.81 -19.73
C ASP A 110 0.17 -9.83 -20.80
N MET A 111 0.36 -8.52 -20.59
CA MET A 111 -0.03 -7.50 -21.56
C MET A 111 0.78 -7.56 -22.85
N GLY A 112 2.11 -7.67 -22.77
CA GLY A 112 2.95 -7.79 -23.97
C GLY A 112 2.63 -9.04 -24.80
N LEU A 113 2.14 -10.11 -24.17
CA LEU A 113 1.60 -11.27 -24.88
C LEU A 113 0.26 -10.97 -25.53
N PHE A 114 -0.64 -10.30 -24.81
CA PHE A 114 -1.93 -9.85 -25.34
C PHE A 114 -1.75 -8.93 -26.56
N GLU A 115 -0.88 -7.92 -26.48
CA GLU A 115 -0.55 -6.98 -27.57
C GLU A 115 -0.15 -7.68 -28.86
N LYS A 116 0.69 -8.71 -28.76
CA LYS A 116 1.17 -9.47 -29.93
C LYS A 116 0.07 -10.25 -30.64
N HIS A 117 -1.02 -10.57 -29.95
CA HIS A 117 -2.10 -11.41 -30.44
C HIS A 117 -3.44 -10.68 -30.53
N ALA A 118 -3.47 -9.39 -30.18
CA ALA A 118 -4.66 -8.56 -30.11
C ALA A 118 -5.17 -8.12 -31.49
N GLY A 119 -6.43 -8.42 -31.78
CA GLY A 119 -7.25 -7.78 -32.78
C GLY A 119 -7.76 -6.41 -32.32
N THR A 120 -8.92 -5.99 -32.82
CA THR A 120 -9.44 -4.63 -32.61
C THR A 120 -9.80 -4.35 -31.15
N LEU A 121 -10.43 -5.30 -30.44
CA LEU A 121 -10.77 -5.14 -29.03
C LEU A 121 -9.52 -5.13 -28.16
N GLY A 122 -8.57 -6.02 -28.45
CA GLY A 122 -7.33 -6.03 -27.70
C GLY A 122 -6.57 -4.71 -27.80
N LYS A 123 -6.49 -4.09 -28.99
CA LYS A 123 -5.91 -2.74 -29.18
C LYS A 123 -6.58 -1.65 -28.34
N ILE A 124 -7.91 -1.71 -28.19
CA ILE A 124 -8.65 -0.78 -27.33
C ILE A 124 -8.31 -1.00 -25.84
N GLY A 125 -8.21 -2.27 -25.42
CA GLY A 125 -7.80 -2.64 -24.07
C GLY A 125 -6.39 -2.14 -23.74
N ILE A 126 -5.42 -2.39 -24.61
CA ILE A 126 -4.03 -1.95 -24.48
C ILE A 126 -3.92 -0.43 -24.34
N ASN A 127 -4.64 0.30 -25.20
CA ASN A 127 -4.57 1.76 -25.21
C ASN A 127 -5.12 2.35 -23.91
N PHE A 128 -6.19 1.76 -23.35
CA PHE A 128 -6.71 2.17 -22.06
C PHE A 128 -5.75 1.87 -20.90
N LEU A 129 -5.08 0.73 -20.94
CA LEU A 129 -4.12 0.31 -19.90
C LEU A 129 -2.85 1.16 -19.87
N ASN A 130 -2.40 1.59 -21.04
CA ASN A 130 -1.32 2.57 -21.15
C ASN A 130 -1.77 3.94 -20.59
N GLN A 131 -3.04 4.32 -20.77
CA GLN A 131 -3.61 5.55 -20.22
C GLN A 131 -3.86 5.48 -18.71
N SER A 132 -4.13 4.30 -18.14
CA SER A 132 -4.41 4.15 -16.71
C SER A 132 -3.17 4.27 -15.83
N GLY A 133 -1.97 4.35 -16.42
CA GLY A 133 -0.71 4.51 -15.68
C GLY A 133 -0.14 3.20 -15.10
N LEU A 134 -0.86 2.08 -15.22
CA LEU A 134 -0.43 0.76 -14.75
C LEU A 134 0.88 0.26 -15.41
N ILE A 135 1.05 0.59 -16.69
CA ILE A 135 2.18 0.17 -17.52
C ILE A 135 3.12 1.37 -17.63
N ASN A 136 3.79 1.72 -16.54
CA ASN A 136 4.83 2.74 -16.60
C ASN A 136 6.03 2.30 -15.75
N ALA A 137 7.23 2.36 -16.32
CA ALA A 137 8.50 2.17 -15.62
C ALA A 137 8.68 3.09 -14.39
N THR A 138 7.84 4.11 -14.26
CA THR A 138 7.72 5.00 -13.10
C THR A 138 7.12 4.28 -11.89
N ASN A 139 6.26 3.27 -12.05
CA ASN A 139 5.60 2.56 -10.94
C ASN A 139 6.51 1.52 -10.28
N ILE A 140 7.31 0.76 -11.05
CA ILE A 140 8.40 -0.06 -10.49
C ILE A 140 9.39 0.81 -9.69
N LYS A 141 9.70 2.01 -10.19
CA LYS A 141 10.53 2.98 -9.45
C LYS A 141 9.82 3.53 -8.23
N LEU A 142 8.50 3.80 -8.27
CA LEU A 142 7.71 4.23 -7.13
C LEU A 142 7.50 3.13 -6.09
N ALA A 143 7.48 1.85 -6.47
CA ALA A 143 7.49 0.73 -5.53
C ALA A 143 8.84 0.66 -4.79
N ARG A 144 9.94 0.86 -5.52
CA ARG A 144 11.30 0.89 -4.94
C ARG A 144 11.55 2.16 -4.12
N ASP A 145 11.16 3.32 -4.61
CA ASP A 145 11.31 4.62 -3.95
C ASP A 145 10.22 4.79 -2.87
N GLY A 146 9.13 4.01 -2.94
CA GLY A 146 8.10 3.83 -1.93
C GLY A 146 8.61 3.15 -0.66
N ILE A 147 9.63 2.30 -0.75
CA ILE A 147 10.36 1.76 0.42
C ILE A 147 11.06 2.91 1.18
N ALA A 148 11.74 3.79 0.44
CA ALA A 148 12.40 4.96 1.00
C ALA A 148 11.40 6.03 1.47
N ALA A 149 10.23 6.12 0.81
CA ALA A 149 9.16 7.04 1.16
C ALA A 149 8.34 6.54 2.35
N ALA A 150 7.99 5.26 2.48
CA ALA A 150 7.31 4.70 3.66
C ALA A 150 8.18 4.84 4.92
N GLY A 151 9.50 4.63 4.79
CA GLY A 151 10.48 4.97 5.84
C GLY A 151 10.51 6.47 6.19
N LYS A 152 10.39 7.36 5.18
CA LYS A 152 10.34 8.82 5.37
C LYS A 152 8.97 9.39 5.75
N PHE A 153 7.84 8.78 5.40
CA PHE A 153 6.49 9.36 5.56
C PHE A 153 5.81 8.84 6.83
N VAL A 154 6.08 7.59 7.21
CA VAL A 154 5.43 6.96 8.35
C VAL A 154 6.18 7.24 9.65
N GLY A 155 7.49 7.47 9.58
CA GLY A 155 8.29 7.97 10.69
C GLY A 155 8.21 9.49 10.90
N MET A 156 8.05 10.29 9.84
CA MET A 156 8.38 11.72 9.93
C MET A 156 7.22 12.67 10.23
N ASP A 157 5.95 12.24 10.30
CA ASP A 157 4.83 13.13 10.71
C ASP A 157 4.14 12.67 12.01
N LEU A 158 4.04 11.37 12.25
CA LEU A 158 3.59 10.82 13.56
C LEU A 158 4.67 10.93 14.63
N ALA A 159 5.95 10.75 14.30
CA ALA A 159 7.06 10.94 15.25
C ALA A 159 7.58 12.41 15.33
N PHE A 160 7.09 13.34 14.49
CA PHE A 160 7.52 14.76 14.52
C PHE A 160 6.50 15.73 15.11
N LYS A 161 5.19 15.40 15.15
CA LYS A 161 4.24 16.21 15.94
C LYS A 161 4.39 15.98 17.43
N PHE A 162 4.77 14.76 17.82
CA PHE A 162 5.10 14.44 19.20
C PHE A 162 6.59 14.12 19.28
N LYS A 163 7.36 15.02 19.91
CA LYS A 163 8.73 14.76 20.37
C LYS A 163 8.67 14.37 21.85
N PRO A 164 8.27 13.14 22.23
CA PRO A 164 8.26 12.72 23.62
C PRO A 164 9.65 12.78 24.27
N TRP A 165 10.70 12.71 23.42
CA TRP A 165 12.12 12.89 23.73
C TRP A 165 12.63 14.33 23.55
N GLY A 166 11.78 15.29 23.19
CA GLY A 166 12.09 16.67 22.76
C GLY A 166 12.69 17.60 23.83
N ALA A 167 13.34 17.00 24.81
CA ALA A 167 13.90 17.62 25.99
C ALA A 167 15.10 16.82 26.52
N VAL A 168 15.46 15.66 25.98
CA VAL A 168 16.71 15.02 26.42
C VAL A 168 17.87 15.65 25.66
N LYS A 169 18.33 16.82 26.10
CA LYS A 169 19.67 17.30 25.74
C LYS A 169 20.67 16.37 26.42
N LEU A 170 21.06 15.31 25.72
CA LEU A 170 22.24 14.54 26.05
C LEU A 170 23.40 15.53 25.94
N ALA A 171 24.06 15.81 27.06
CA ALA A 171 25.04 16.87 27.15
C ALA A 171 26.22 16.60 26.21
N GLY A 172 26.17 17.18 25.01
CA GLY A 172 27.31 17.36 24.12
C GLY A 172 27.94 18.73 24.38
N ASN A 173 28.73 18.84 25.45
CA ASN A 173 29.60 19.97 25.82
C ASN A 173 28.96 21.33 26.19
N LEU A 174 29.35 21.82 27.37
CA LEU A 174 29.56 23.22 27.79
C LEU A 174 28.67 24.34 27.19
N ASN A 175 28.00 25.02 28.11
CA ASN A 175 27.51 26.39 28.08
C ASN A 175 26.13 26.70 27.42
N LYS A 176 25.23 27.09 28.34
CA LYS A 176 24.17 28.11 28.24
C LYS A 176 22.80 27.68 27.71
N ALA A 177 21.85 27.74 28.65
CA ALA A 177 20.43 28.08 28.53
C ALA A 177 19.60 27.43 27.41
N LEU A 178 18.80 26.41 27.76
CA LEU A 178 17.34 26.36 27.59
C LEU A 178 16.80 25.01 28.12
N PRO A 179 15.52 24.95 28.56
CA PRO A 179 15.03 23.98 29.52
C PRO A 179 14.40 22.73 28.90
N LEU A 180 14.11 21.81 29.82
CA LEU A 180 13.43 20.53 29.71
C LEU A 180 14.42 19.40 29.43
N ILE A 181 14.45 18.46 30.40
CA ILE A 181 15.07 17.12 30.56
C ILE A 181 16.56 16.94 30.21
N GLY A 182 17.39 17.95 30.52
CA GLY A 182 18.81 17.73 30.81
C GLY A 182 18.98 17.64 32.33
N ILE A 183 19.21 16.45 32.88
CA ILE A 183 19.61 16.32 34.28
C ILE A 183 21.09 16.69 34.37
N ALA A 184 21.39 17.98 34.38
CA ALA A 184 22.70 18.49 34.76
C ALA A 184 22.71 18.68 36.29
N PHE A 185 23.20 17.67 37.04
CA PHE A 185 23.34 17.78 38.50
C PHE A 185 24.55 18.59 38.96
N GLU A 186 25.44 18.96 38.04
CA GLU A 186 26.77 19.51 38.36
C GLU A 186 26.72 20.93 38.96
N ALA A 187 25.61 21.66 38.84
CA ALA A 187 25.48 23.03 39.36
C ALA A 187 24.51 23.16 40.56
N TRP A 188 24.32 22.11 41.36
CA TRP A 188 23.36 22.12 42.47
C TRP A 188 23.96 21.70 43.81
N ASP A 189 24.99 22.42 44.26
CA ASP A 189 25.64 22.18 45.55
C ASP A 189 24.77 22.56 46.77
N SER A 190 23.59 23.16 46.58
CA SER A 190 22.79 23.73 47.69
C SER A 190 21.37 23.17 47.85
N TYR A 191 21.00 22.02 47.24
CA TYR A 191 19.61 21.55 47.23
C TYR A 191 19.48 20.09 47.68
N ASN A 192 18.62 19.88 48.68
CA ASN A 192 18.45 18.63 49.42
C ASN A 192 18.27 17.42 48.48
N LYS A 193 18.99 16.32 48.78
CA LYS A 193 18.94 15.02 48.07
C LYS A 193 17.51 14.57 47.73
N TYR A 194 16.56 14.83 48.64
CA TYR A 194 15.13 14.56 48.47
C TYR A 194 14.52 15.25 47.25
N GLN A 195 14.75 16.56 47.09
CA GLN A 195 14.15 17.32 46.00
C GLN A 195 14.81 17.03 44.65
N LYS A 196 16.07 16.58 44.64
CA LYS A 196 16.74 16.05 43.44
C LYS A 196 16.06 14.75 42.98
N GLN A 197 15.79 13.83 43.92
CA GLN A 197 15.05 12.60 43.62
C GLN A 197 13.63 12.89 43.13
N GLU A 198 12.90 13.80 43.78
CA GLU A 198 11.54 14.16 43.38
C GLU A 198 11.47 14.70 41.94
N LYS A 199 12.41 15.59 41.58
CA LYS A 199 12.49 16.14 40.21
C LYS A 199 12.83 15.06 39.18
N PHE A 200 13.70 14.12 39.54
CA PHE A 200 14.02 12.98 38.69
C PHE A 200 12.83 12.05 38.47
N GLU A 201 12.13 11.65 39.54
CA GLU A 201 10.94 10.81 39.43
C GLU A 201 9.88 11.49 38.57
N LYS A 202 9.63 12.79 38.75
CA LYS A 202 8.72 13.56 37.87
C LYS A 202 9.17 13.57 36.40
N ALA A 203 10.47 13.66 36.14
CA ALA A 203 11.01 13.59 34.78
C ALA A 203 10.81 12.21 34.16
N LYS A 204 11.02 11.13 34.93
CA LYS A 204 10.74 9.75 34.50
C LYS A 204 9.26 9.57 34.19
N GLU A 205 8.35 10.00 35.06
CA GLU A 205 6.90 9.89 34.84
C GLU A 205 6.47 10.63 33.57
N LYS A 206 6.99 11.84 33.35
CA LYS A 206 6.73 12.57 32.11
C LYS A 206 7.24 11.78 30.89
N MET A 207 8.43 11.19 30.96
CA MET A 207 8.99 10.39 29.88
C MET A 207 8.18 9.11 29.60
N LYS A 208 7.66 8.45 30.65
CA LYS A 208 6.78 7.27 30.50
C LYS A 208 5.47 7.64 29.80
N SER A 209 4.79 8.70 30.25
CA SER A 209 3.56 9.20 29.62
C SER A 209 3.79 9.52 28.15
N ASN A 210 4.93 10.14 27.87
CA ASN A 210 5.37 10.49 26.54
C ASN A 210 5.61 9.25 25.64
N PHE A 211 6.21 8.18 26.17
CA PHE A 211 6.35 6.91 25.44
C PHE A 211 5.02 6.20 25.25
N GLU A 212 4.12 6.27 26.22
CA GLU A 212 2.79 5.67 26.14
C GLU A 212 1.95 6.36 25.06
N GLU A 213 1.93 7.68 25.02
CA GLU A 213 1.21 8.46 24.01
C GLU A 213 1.74 8.16 22.59
N ALA A 214 3.06 8.08 22.40
CA ALA A 214 3.63 7.70 21.11
C ALA A 214 3.24 6.27 20.68
N LYS A 215 3.24 5.33 21.64
CA LYS A 215 2.81 3.96 21.40
C LYS A 215 1.34 3.91 20.97
N GLU A 216 0.45 4.61 21.68
CA GLU A 216 -0.98 4.67 21.36
C GLU A 216 -1.23 5.27 19.98
N GLN A 217 -0.62 6.40 19.64
CA GLN A 217 -0.78 7.05 18.34
C GLN A 217 -0.31 6.15 17.18
N MET A 218 0.83 5.47 17.34
CA MET A 218 1.31 4.53 16.34
C MET A 218 0.39 3.32 16.19
N ILE A 219 -0.10 2.77 17.29
CA ILE A 219 -1.06 1.65 17.27
C ILE A 219 -2.38 2.07 16.62
N GLU A 220 -2.89 3.26 16.92
CA GLU A 220 -4.11 3.82 16.31
C GLU A 220 -3.95 3.94 14.79
N PHE A 221 -2.83 4.51 14.33
CA PHE A 221 -2.51 4.58 12.91
C PHE A 221 -2.43 3.20 12.25
N ILE A 222 -1.76 2.23 12.89
CA ILE A 222 -1.64 0.87 12.35
C ILE A 222 -3.00 0.16 12.32
N ASN A 223 -3.87 0.38 13.31
CA ASN A 223 -5.19 -0.25 13.39
C ASN A 223 -6.19 0.31 12.37
N ASP A 224 -6.00 1.55 11.90
CA ASP A 224 -6.75 2.09 10.76
C ASP A 224 -6.20 1.52 9.44
N GLU A 225 -6.81 0.44 8.97
CA GLU A 225 -6.37 -0.28 7.77
C GLU A 225 -6.36 0.60 6.52
N ALA A 226 -7.42 1.38 6.33
CA ALA A 226 -7.57 2.22 5.15
C ALA A 226 -6.50 3.31 5.13
N LYS A 227 -6.31 4.00 6.26
CA LYS A 227 -5.28 5.03 6.40
C LYS A 227 -3.87 4.45 6.31
N PHE A 228 -3.63 3.31 6.94
CA PHE A 228 -2.34 2.62 6.86
C PHE A 228 -2.00 2.27 5.42
N LYS A 229 -2.93 1.62 4.70
CA LYS A 229 -2.73 1.25 3.30
C LYS A 229 -2.56 2.47 2.40
N GLN A 230 -3.36 3.51 2.60
CA GLN A 230 -3.23 4.75 1.84
C GLN A 230 -1.88 5.45 2.06
N THR A 231 -1.37 5.43 3.28
CA THR A 231 -0.13 6.12 3.65
C THR A 231 1.10 5.31 3.25
N CYS A 232 1.10 4.01 3.53
CA CYS A 232 2.24 3.12 3.32
C CYS A 232 2.29 2.54 1.89
N PHE A 233 1.14 2.32 1.26
CA PHE A 233 1.01 1.60 -0.02
C PHE A 233 0.05 2.28 -1.01
N PRO A 234 0.22 3.58 -1.31
CA PRO A 234 -0.66 4.27 -2.26
C PRO A 234 -0.71 3.59 -3.64
N ASN A 235 0.41 3.01 -4.08
CA ASN A 235 0.49 2.29 -5.36
C ASN A 235 -0.37 1.02 -5.37
N ALA A 236 -0.57 0.37 -4.21
CA ALA A 236 -1.46 -0.79 -4.12
C ALA A 236 -2.92 -0.37 -4.36
N LEU A 237 -3.33 0.80 -3.84
CA LEU A 237 -4.67 1.34 -4.08
C LEU A 237 -4.87 1.77 -5.53
N GLU A 238 -3.86 2.38 -6.14
CA GLU A 238 -3.89 2.74 -7.56
C GLU A 238 -4.05 1.49 -8.44
N LEU A 239 -3.27 0.44 -8.15
CA LEU A 239 -3.31 -0.83 -8.84
C LEU A 239 -4.69 -1.51 -8.71
N GLU A 240 -5.27 -1.54 -7.52
CA GLU A 240 -6.63 -2.06 -7.28
C GLU A 240 -7.69 -1.30 -8.07
N LYS A 241 -7.63 0.03 -8.06
CA LYS A 241 -8.56 0.88 -8.79
C LYS A 241 -8.48 0.60 -10.30
N SER A 242 -7.28 0.54 -10.86
CA SER A 242 -7.13 0.26 -12.29
C SER A 242 -7.62 -1.14 -12.66
N PHE A 243 -7.38 -2.17 -11.82
CA PHE A 243 -7.92 -3.50 -12.06
C PHE A 243 -9.45 -3.52 -12.04
N GLN A 244 -10.08 -2.80 -11.12
CA GLN A 244 -11.53 -2.65 -11.09
C GLN A 244 -12.07 -1.98 -12.37
N GLU A 245 -11.42 -0.92 -12.86
CA GLU A 245 -11.84 -0.26 -14.11
C GLU A 245 -11.71 -1.19 -15.34
N ILE A 246 -10.69 -2.05 -15.36
CA ILE A 246 -10.53 -3.06 -16.42
C ILE A 246 -11.64 -4.11 -16.32
N GLU A 247 -11.94 -4.62 -15.13
CA GLU A 247 -13.03 -5.57 -14.89
C GLU A 247 -14.37 -5.02 -15.40
N GLU A 248 -14.69 -3.76 -15.09
CA GLU A 248 -15.92 -3.11 -15.52
C GLU A 248 -16.03 -2.98 -17.05
N LYS A 249 -14.90 -2.70 -17.72
CA LYS A 249 -14.87 -2.62 -19.19
C LYS A 249 -14.98 -3.96 -19.86
N ILE A 250 -14.32 -4.97 -19.31
CA ILE A 250 -14.45 -6.35 -19.77
C ILE A 250 -15.93 -6.76 -19.68
N LYS A 251 -16.58 -6.50 -18.54
CA LYS A 251 -18.00 -6.79 -18.36
C LYS A 251 -18.89 -6.10 -19.41
N LYS A 252 -18.73 -4.80 -19.63
CA LYS A 252 -19.49 -4.07 -20.68
C LYS A 252 -19.26 -4.63 -22.08
N THR A 253 -18.04 -5.09 -22.36
CA THR A 253 -17.70 -5.69 -23.65
C THR A 253 -18.36 -7.07 -23.82
N GLN A 254 -18.46 -7.86 -22.74
CA GLN A 254 -19.19 -9.13 -22.74
C GLN A 254 -20.69 -8.91 -23.00
N GLU A 255 -21.28 -7.88 -22.39
CA GLU A 255 -22.69 -7.51 -22.62
C GLU A 255 -22.91 -7.15 -24.11
N CYS A 256 -22.00 -6.39 -24.72
CA CYS A 256 -22.05 -6.05 -26.14
C CYS A 256 -21.86 -7.27 -27.05
N ASP A 257 -20.94 -8.18 -26.74
CA ASP A 257 -20.74 -9.43 -27.50
C ASP A 257 -21.99 -10.33 -27.46
N GLN A 258 -22.71 -10.37 -26.33
CA GLN A 258 -23.98 -11.09 -26.23
C GLN A 258 -25.07 -10.49 -27.10
N GLU A 259 -25.14 -9.16 -27.22
CA GLU A 259 -26.05 -8.49 -28.15
C GLU A 259 -25.66 -8.75 -29.60
N PHE A 260 -24.36 -8.71 -29.91
CA PHE A 260 -23.85 -9.04 -31.23
C PHE A 260 -24.14 -10.49 -31.62
N GLU A 261 -24.07 -11.43 -30.67
CA GLU A 261 -24.47 -12.82 -30.85
C GLU A 261 -25.93 -12.95 -31.26
N LYS A 262 -26.83 -12.26 -30.56
CA LYS A 262 -28.26 -12.24 -30.87
C LYS A 262 -28.51 -11.64 -32.26
N TRP A 263 -27.79 -10.57 -32.61
CA TRP A 263 -27.89 -9.94 -33.92
C TRP A 263 -27.46 -10.88 -35.05
N ILE A 264 -26.33 -11.58 -34.89
CA ILE A 264 -25.88 -12.62 -35.82
C ILE A 264 -26.97 -13.69 -35.95
N GLN A 265 -27.48 -14.23 -34.83
CA GLN A 265 -28.52 -15.26 -34.86
C GLN A 265 -29.78 -14.80 -35.61
N THR A 266 -30.25 -13.59 -35.33
CA THR A 266 -31.42 -12.99 -36.00
C THR A 266 -31.24 -12.87 -37.51
N GLY A 267 -30.07 -12.39 -37.95
CA GLY A 267 -29.76 -12.30 -39.38
C GLY A 267 -29.67 -13.68 -40.06
N GLU A 268 -29.26 -14.69 -39.30
CA GLU A 268 -29.17 -16.07 -39.78
C GLU A 268 -30.53 -16.72 -39.98
N ASP A 269 -31.45 -16.47 -39.05
CA ASP A 269 -32.82 -16.95 -39.14
C ASP A 269 -33.59 -16.23 -40.24
N PHE A 270 -33.30 -14.94 -40.49
CA PHE A 270 -33.86 -14.19 -41.62
C PHE A 270 -33.44 -14.78 -42.97
N ILE A 271 -32.14 -15.10 -43.15
CA ILE A 271 -31.62 -15.70 -44.39
C ILE A 271 -32.19 -17.12 -44.61
N LYS A 272 -32.41 -17.89 -43.55
CA LYS A 272 -33.03 -19.24 -43.64
C LYS A 272 -34.53 -19.21 -43.88
N GLY A 273 -35.21 -18.13 -43.49
CA GLY A 273 -36.65 -17.93 -43.72
C GLY A 273 -37.02 -17.51 -45.14
N GLU A 274 -36.04 -17.11 -45.97
CA GLU A 274 -36.21 -16.84 -47.41
C GLU A 274 -36.07 -18.14 -48.25
N ASP A 275 -36.69 -19.25 -47.84
CA ASP A 275 -36.99 -20.33 -48.77
C ASP A 275 -38.05 -19.82 -49.77
N PHE A 276 -37.56 -19.48 -50.96
CA PHE A 276 -38.24 -19.21 -52.22
C PHE A 276 -39.77 -19.37 -52.22
N ILE A 277 -40.50 -18.25 -52.36
CA ILE A 277 -41.79 -18.30 -53.05
C ILE A 277 -41.47 -18.58 -54.51
N GLU A 278 -41.49 -19.87 -54.90
CA GLU A 278 -41.48 -20.27 -56.30
C GLU A 278 -42.81 -19.80 -56.91
N VAL A 279 -42.81 -18.60 -57.50
CA VAL A 279 -43.96 -18.09 -58.23
C VAL A 279 -44.03 -18.87 -59.54
N GLU A 280 -44.83 -19.94 -59.59
CA GLU A 280 -45.12 -20.66 -60.83
C GLU A 280 -45.59 -19.67 -61.91
N PRO A 281 -44.95 -19.63 -63.10
CA PRO A 281 -45.44 -18.79 -64.17
C PRO A 281 -46.76 -19.38 -64.67
N LYS A 282 -47.85 -18.61 -64.52
CA LYS A 282 -49.16 -18.96 -65.09
C LYS A 282 -48.99 -19.25 -66.58
N ARG A 283 -49.10 -20.53 -66.96
CA ARG A 283 -49.27 -20.93 -68.36
C ARG A 283 -50.58 -20.32 -68.86
N GLY A 284 -50.47 -19.34 -69.75
CA GLY A 284 -51.57 -18.93 -70.59
C GLY A 284 -51.98 -20.12 -71.46
N MET A 285 -53.20 -20.60 -71.29
CA MET A 285 -53.87 -21.42 -72.30
C MET A 285 -54.68 -20.48 -73.18
N ASN A 286 -54.44 -20.60 -74.49
CA ASN A 286 -55.11 -19.92 -75.59
C ASN A 286 -56.63 -20.10 -75.57
#